data_AF-A0A9P4JWK9-F1
#
_entry.id   AF-A0A9P4JWK9-F1
#
_cell.length_a   1.000
_cell.length_b   1.000
_cell.length_c   1.000
_cell.angle_alpha   90.00
_cell.angle_beta   90.00
_cell.angle_gamma   90.00
#
_symmetry.space_group_name_H-M   'P 1'
#
loop_
_entity.id
_entity.type
_entity.pdbx_description
1 polymer ?
#
loop_
_entity_poly.entity_id
_entity_poly.type
_entity_poly.pdbx_seq_one_letter_code
_entity_poly.pdbx_strand_id
1 'polypeptide(L)'
;MATTARKAPIAADDIPNEGQEARDVNPKPEKRRNAFTELMTSKKPKTIPPETQSLDPPSAISTPTWRSLKRNPYDPRDGLGEYIEHPEKNPGGRVIQYDDEFVVIKDKYPKSSVHLLLIPRDLTLSRTHPLTALSTNPTLLSSIRQRVTSLKALVASELRRQYGRYSAADAPYQAALEALMSSDDPPAPENCAALLPPGRDWSREVVAGVHTHPSMNDLHIHIFSRDLHSECLKHKKHYLSFTTSFLVQIDELPLEDKSPRYHAGDWPSRDMHCWRCGRNFTNKFKALKEHLENEFEEWKRE
;
A
#
# COMPACT_ATOMS: atom_id res chain seq x y z
N MET A 1 -27.42 13.14 36.58
CA MET A 1 -26.82 11.85 36.16
C MET A 1 -27.18 11.61 34.71
N ALA A 2 -26.27 11.92 33.79
CA ALA A 2 -26.50 11.78 32.35
C ALA A 2 -25.53 10.72 31.81
N THR A 3 -26.09 9.59 31.39
CA THR A 3 -25.36 8.45 30.83
C THR A 3 -24.97 8.73 29.38
N THR A 4 -23.66 8.95 29.16
CA THR A 4 -23.05 9.02 27.83
C THR A 4 -23.10 7.65 27.15
N ALA A 5 -23.91 7.55 26.10
CA ALA A 5 -23.94 6.41 25.19
C ALA A 5 -22.62 6.35 24.38
N ARG A 6 -21.81 5.32 24.61
CA ARG A 6 -20.65 4.98 23.78
C ARG A 6 -21.15 4.50 22.41
N LYS A 7 -20.80 5.21 21.33
CA LYS A 7 -20.99 4.73 19.95
C LYS A 7 -20.10 3.50 19.73
N ALA A 8 -20.71 2.40 19.32
CA ALA A 8 -20.04 1.14 19.04
C ALA A 8 -19.16 1.21 17.76
N PRO A 9 -18.05 0.45 17.69
CA PRO A 9 -17.22 0.35 16.51
C PRO A 9 -17.90 -0.44 15.38
N ILE A 10 -17.55 -0.11 14.14
CA ILE A 10 -18.03 -0.79 12.92
C ILE A 10 -17.36 -2.17 12.85
N ALA A 11 -18.15 -3.23 13.00
CA ALA A 11 -17.72 -4.62 12.82
C ALA A 11 -17.66 -5.01 11.34
N ALA A 12 -16.86 -6.03 11.03
CA ALA A 12 -16.56 -6.53 9.68
C ALA A 12 -17.39 -7.76 9.27
N ASP A 13 -18.47 -8.06 9.98
CA ASP A 13 -19.25 -9.29 9.80
C ASP A 13 -20.68 -8.95 9.40
N ASP A 14 -21.05 -9.30 8.16
CA ASP A 14 -22.43 -9.63 7.74
C ASP A 14 -22.45 -9.98 6.24
N ILE A 15 -22.09 -11.21 5.84
CA ILE A 15 -22.73 -11.92 4.69
C ILE A 15 -22.63 -13.46 4.92
N PRO A 16 -23.75 -14.22 4.83
CA PRO A 16 -23.77 -15.68 4.96
C PRO A 16 -23.18 -16.44 3.76
N ASN A 17 -22.69 -17.63 4.08
CA ASN A 17 -22.09 -18.63 3.21
C ASN A 17 -23.16 -19.58 2.66
N GLU A 18 -23.37 -19.61 1.34
CA GLU A 18 -23.94 -20.76 0.64
C GLU A 18 -23.11 -21.03 -0.61
N GLY A 19 -22.68 -22.28 -0.74
CA GLY A 19 -21.77 -22.74 -1.78
C GLY A 19 -22.41 -23.67 -2.79
N GLN A 20 -21.70 -23.79 -3.92
CA GLN A 20 -21.67 -24.87 -4.92
C GLN A 20 -22.91 -24.96 -5.83
N GLU A 21 -22.81 -25.18 -7.14
CA GLU A 21 -21.84 -25.98 -7.89
C GLU A 21 -21.97 -25.71 -9.41
N ALA A 22 -20.87 -25.84 -10.16
CA ALA A 22 -20.76 -26.44 -11.50
C ALA A 22 -19.63 -25.77 -12.34
N ARG A 23 -18.64 -26.56 -12.76
CA ARG A 23 -18.28 -26.74 -14.17
C ARG A 23 -17.11 -27.71 -14.42
N ASP A 24 -17.34 -28.49 -15.46
CA ASP A 24 -16.50 -29.36 -16.28
C ASP A 24 -15.10 -28.84 -16.67
N VAL A 25 -14.16 -29.80 -16.67
CA VAL A 25 -13.14 -30.20 -17.68
C VAL A 25 -12.19 -29.17 -18.36
N ASN A 26 -10.89 -29.52 -18.24
CA ASN A 26 -9.61 -28.97 -18.76
C ASN A 26 -9.48 -29.05 -20.33
N PRO A 27 -8.45 -28.52 -21.06
CA PRO A 27 -7.02 -28.44 -20.70
C PRO A 27 -6.19 -27.18 -21.06
N LYS A 28 -4.99 -27.13 -20.46
CA LYS A 28 -3.90 -26.12 -20.47
C LYS A 28 -3.34 -25.67 -21.84
N PRO A 29 -2.65 -24.51 -21.85
CA PRO A 29 -1.39 -24.37 -22.59
C PRO A 29 -0.20 -23.87 -21.73
N GLU A 30 0.98 -24.13 -22.26
CA GLU A 30 2.32 -24.14 -21.64
C GLU A 30 2.86 -22.76 -21.22
N LYS A 31 3.57 -22.71 -20.08
CA LYS A 31 4.27 -21.53 -19.58
C LYS A 31 5.64 -21.39 -20.25
N ARG A 32 5.79 -20.37 -21.10
CA ARG A 32 7.11 -19.83 -21.49
C ARG A 32 7.84 -19.31 -20.25
N ARG A 33 9.12 -19.68 -20.14
CA ARG A 33 10.03 -19.30 -19.04
C ARG A 33 10.58 -17.90 -19.34
N ASN A 34 10.43 -16.97 -18.41
CA ASN A 34 10.91 -15.58 -18.53
C ASN A 34 12.16 -15.35 -17.66
N ALA A 35 13.08 -14.54 -18.18
CA ALA A 35 14.42 -14.22 -17.65
C ALA A 35 14.44 -13.61 -16.23
N PHE A 36 13.28 -13.22 -15.69
CA PHE A 36 13.16 -12.76 -14.30
C PHE A 36 13.26 -13.90 -13.27
N THR A 37 13.02 -15.14 -13.68
CA THR A 37 13.13 -16.32 -12.80
C THR A 37 14.58 -16.73 -12.57
N GLU A 38 15.49 -16.36 -13.46
CA GLU A 38 16.89 -16.79 -13.42
C GLU A 38 17.78 -15.86 -12.57
N LEU A 39 17.37 -14.60 -12.41
CA LEU A 39 18.10 -13.59 -11.62
C LEU A 39 17.97 -13.77 -10.10
N MET A 40 17.11 -14.69 -9.63
CA MET A 40 16.83 -14.93 -8.20
C MET A 40 17.32 -16.29 -7.69
N THR A 41 18.13 -17.01 -8.48
CA THR A 41 18.77 -18.27 -8.06
C THR A 41 20.28 -18.14 -8.02
N SER A 42 20.79 -17.37 -7.07
CA SER A 42 22.21 -17.38 -6.69
C SER A 42 22.46 -18.43 -5.61
N LYS A 43 23.15 -19.49 -6.07
CA LYS A 43 23.87 -20.58 -5.40
C LYS A 43 24.18 -20.39 -3.89
N LYS A 44 23.70 -21.36 -3.09
CA LYS A 44 24.30 -21.70 -1.77
C LYS A 44 25.64 -22.42 -1.99
N PRO A 45 26.74 -22.07 -1.30
CA PRO A 45 27.88 -22.98 -1.17
C PRO A 45 27.55 -24.07 -0.14
N LYS A 46 27.85 -25.33 -0.50
CA LYS A 46 27.88 -26.46 0.44
C LYS A 46 29.24 -26.51 1.13
N THR A 47 29.25 -26.72 2.44
CA THR A 47 30.43 -27.27 3.14
C THR A 47 29.97 -28.17 4.31
N ILE A 48 30.58 -29.35 4.39
CA ILE A 48 30.42 -30.43 5.39
C ILE A 48 31.46 -30.18 6.52
N PRO A 49 31.22 -30.60 7.79
CA PRO A 49 31.90 -30.05 8.97
C PRO A 49 33.20 -30.79 9.35
N PRO A 50 34.02 -30.18 10.24
CA PRO A 50 34.54 -30.95 11.37
C PRO A 50 34.53 -30.20 12.73
N GLU A 51 34.14 -30.96 13.76
CA GLU A 51 34.78 -31.16 15.06
C GLU A 51 35.24 -29.98 15.96
N THR A 52 34.53 -29.87 17.09
CA THR A 52 34.89 -29.39 18.44
C THR A 52 36.23 -28.69 18.69
N GLN A 53 36.16 -27.46 19.22
CA GLN A 53 36.72 -27.09 20.53
C GLN A 53 36.20 -25.72 21.01
N SER A 54 35.89 -25.69 22.30
CA SER A 54 35.29 -24.62 23.10
C SER A 54 36.22 -23.42 23.32
N LEU A 55 35.78 -22.21 22.99
CA LEU A 55 36.27 -20.95 23.55
C LEU A 55 35.12 -19.93 23.63
N ASP A 56 35.16 -19.10 24.67
CA ASP A 56 34.11 -18.26 25.27
C ASP A 56 33.27 -17.36 24.32
N PRO A 57 32.03 -17.00 24.71
CA PRO A 57 31.11 -16.29 23.83
C PRO A 57 31.53 -14.82 23.60
N PRO A 58 31.62 -14.35 22.34
CA PRO A 58 31.73 -12.94 22.06
C PRO A 58 30.38 -12.26 22.27
N SER A 59 30.45 -11.15 23.00
CA SER A 59 29.40 -10.15 23.29
C SER A 59 28.23 -10.17 22.30
N ALA A 60 27.05 -10.45 22.85
CA ALA A 60 25.79 -10.49 22.12
C ALA A 60 25.56 -9.17 21.38
N ILE A 61 25.52 -9.25 20.05
CA ILE A 61 24.89 -8.25 19.20
C ILE A 61 23.43 -8.17 19.65
N SER A 62 23.04 -7.00 20.16
CA SER A 62 21.70 -6.69 20.63
C SER A 62 20.68 -6.88 19.52
N THR A 63 19.98 -8.00 19.54
CA THR A 63 18.74 -8.19 18.79
C THR A 63 17.72 -7.18 19.31
N PRO A 64 17.00 -6.45 18.43
CA PRO A 64 15.94 -5.56 18.87
C PRO A 64 14.92 -6.42 19.61
N THR A 65 14.61 -6.06 20.86
CA THR A 65 13.67 -6.79 21.71
C THR A 65 12.26 -6.61 21.17
N TRP A 66 11.88 -7.43 20.19
CA TRP A 66 10.50 -7.68 19.82
C TRP A 66 9.83 -8.41 21.00
N ARG A 67 9.55 -7.70 22.10
CA ARG A 67 8.68 -8.25 23.15
C ARG A 67 7.34 -8.53 22.47
N SER A 68 7.08 -9.81 22.20
CA SER A 68 5.84 -10.28 21.58
C SER A 68 4.67 -9.70 22.36
N LEU A 69 4.04 -8.66 21.80
CA LEU A 69 2.77 -8.19 22.31
C LEU A 69 1.79 -9.32 22.06
N LYS A 70 1.05 -9.70 23.11
CA LYS A 70 0.01 -10.72 23.01
C LYS A 70 -1.04 -10.26 22.00
N ARG A 71 -0.92 -10.71 20.75
CA ARG A 71 -1.92 -10.50 19.71
C ARG A 71 -3.05 -11.49 19.94
N ASN A 72 -4.27 -11.03 19.73
CA ASN A 72 -5.41 -11.92 19.80
C ASN A 72 -5.62 -12.51 18.40
N PRO A 73 -5.34 -13.80 18.17
CA PRO A 73 -5.52 -14.41 16.84
C PRO A 73 -6.98 -14.39 16.36
N TYR A 74 -7.94 -14.10 17.25
CA TYR A 74 -9.36 -13.97 16.94
C TYR A 74 -9.81 -12.52 16.73
N ASP A 75 -8.97 -11.50 16.94
CA ASP A 75 -9.32 -10.12 16.62
C ASP A 75 -9.04 -9.86 15.14
N PRO A 76 -10.07 -9.65 14.29
CA PRO A 76 -9.86 -9.38 12.87
C PRO A 76 -9.01 -8.13 12.61
N ARG A 77 -8.87 -7.22 13.59
CA ARG A 77 -8.06 -5.99 13.50
C ARG A 77 -6.56 -6.22 13.71
N ASP A 78 -6.16 -7.41 14.16
CA ASP A 78 -4.75 -7.82 14.33
C ASP A 78 -4.19 -8.53 13.06
N GLY A 79 -4.95 -8.56 11.97
CA GLY A 79 -4.59 -9.28 10.73
C GLY A 79 -3.35 -8.76 9.97
N LEU A 80 -2.78 -7.61 10.36
CA LEU A 80 -1.49 -7.14 9.81
C LEU A 80 -0.29 -7.75 10.53
N GLY A 81 -0.51 -8.39 11.67
CA GLY A 81 0.56 -8.80 12.55
C GLY A 81 1.52 -9.83 11.97
N GLU A 82 1.00 -10.77 11.18
CA GLU A 82 1.80 -11.79 10.51
C GLU A 82 2.86 -11.19 9.57
N TYR A 83 2.53 -10.10 8.87
CA TYR A 83 3.46 -9.42 7.97
C TYR A 83 4.56 -8.67 8.72
N ILE A 84 4.29 -8.23 9.96
CA ILE A 84 5.26 -7.52 10.79
C ILE A 84 6.27 -8.50 11.39
N GLU A 85 5.77 -9.61 11.95
CA GLU A 85 6.59 -10.62 12.63
C GLU A 85 7.35 -11.50 11.64
N HIS A 86 6.67 -11.95 10.57
CA HIS A 86 7.18 -12.94 9.63
C HIS A 86 6.97 -12.53 8.16
N PRO A 87 7.51 -11.38 7.71
CA PRO A 87 7.37 -10.94 6.33
C PRO A 87 7.91 -11.96 5.31
N GLU A 88 8.88 -12.80 5.69
CA GLU A 88 9.48 -13.85 4.87
C GLU A 88 8.49 -14.96 4.48
N LYS A 89 7.46 -15.21 5.29
CA LYS A 89 6.40 -16.17 4.95
C LYS A 89 5.56 -15.70 3.77
N ASN A 90 5.50 -14.38 3.57
CA ASN A 90 4.81 -13.70 2.49
C ASN A 90 3.43 -14.31 2.15
N PRO A 91 2.48 -14.31 3.11
CA PRO A 91 1.22 -15.00 2.92
C PRO A 91 0.45 -14.42 1.73
N GLY A 92 0.21 -15.28 0.75
CA GLY A 92 -0.44 -14.95 -0.52
C GLY A 92 0.28 -13.90 -1.36
N GLY A 93 1.61 -13.77 -1.24
CA GLY A 93 2.44 -12.97 -2.14
C GLY A 93 2.23 -11.45 -2.06
N ARG A 94 1.85 -10.94 -0.88
CA ARG A 94 1.54 -9.51 -0.68
C ARG A 94 2.75 -8.66 -0.34
N VAL A 95 3.78 -9.23 0.26
CA VAL A 95 4.99 -8.52 0.66
C VAL A 95 5.76 -8.14 -0.59
N ILE A 96 6.01 -6.84 -0.75
CA ILE A 96 6.81 -6.26 -1.85
C ILE A 96 8.27 -6.17 -1.42
N GLN A 97 8.50 -5.59 -0.24
CA GLN A 97 9.83 -5.42 0.33
C GLN A 97 9.70 -5.28 1.86
N TYR A 98 10.74 -5.68 2.57
CA TYR A 98 10.85 -5.48 4.01
C TYR A 98 12.31 -5.34 4.42
N ASP A 99 12.53 -4.66 5.53
CA ASP A 99 13.80 -4.56 6.24
C ASP A 99 13.52 -4.65 7.75
N ASP A 100 14.50 -4.35 8.59
CA ASP A 100 14.35 -4.44 10.04
C ASP A 100 13.38 -3.39 10.61
N GLU A 101 13.14 -2.29 9.91
CA GLU A 101 12.31 -1.17 10.38
C GLU A 101 10.88 -1.20 9.81
N PHE A 102 10.71 -1.59 8.54
CA PHE A 102 9.44 -1.50 7.82
C PHE A 102 9.15 -2.73 6.97
N VAL A 103 7.85 -3.02 6.82
CA VAL A 103 7.33 -3.94 5.81
C VAL A 103 6.38 -3.19 4.87
N VAL A 104 6.49 -3.48 3.57
CA VAL A 104 5.62 -2.92 2.54
C VAL A 104 4.83 -4.05 1.91
N ILE A 105 3.51 -3.93 1.95
CA ILE A 105 2.60 -4.94 1.42
C ILE A 105 1.60 -4.34 0.44
N LYS A 106 1.06 -5.17 -0.46
CA LYS A 106 -0.15 -4.86 -1.22
C LYS A 106 -1.36 -4.96 -0.31
N ASP A 107 -2.24 -3.96 -0.33
CA ASP A 107 -3.51 -4.01 0.39
C ASP A 107 -4.35 -5.19 -0.16
N LYS A 108 -4.94 -5.98 0.74
CA LYS A 108 -5.79 -7.13 0.37
C LYS A 108 -7.09 -6.67 -0.30
N TYR A 109 -7.57 -5.48 0.03
CA TYR A 109 -8.79 -4.85 -0.47
C TYR A 109 -8.44 -3.46 -1.03
N PRO A 110 -7.70 -3.38 -2.14
CA PRO A 110 -7.23 -2.11 -2.69
C PRO A 110 -8.40 -1.16 -2.97
N LYS A 111 -8.20 0.16 -2.84
CA LYS A 111 -9.29 1.14 -3.04
C LYS A 111 -9.10 2.00 -4.29
N SER A 112 -8.05 1.67 -5.04
CA SER A 112 -7.57 2.28 -6.28
C SER A 112 -6.76 1.23 -7.06
N SER A 113 -6.29 1.58 -8.25
CA SER A 113 -5.50 0.69 -9.12
C SER A 113 -4.26 0.12 -8.44
N VAL A 114 -3.53 0.97 -7.71
CA VAL A 114 -2.39 0.55 -6.88
C VAL A 114 -2.63 1.05 -5.46
N HIS A 115 -2.62 0.13 -4.50
CA HIS A 115 -2.78 0.44 -3.08
C HIS A 115 -1.83 -0.43 -2.24
N LEU A 116 -0.87 0.24 -1.61
CA LEU A 116 0.15 -0.33 -0.75
C LEU A 116 -0.04 0.14 0.69
N LEU A 117 0.44 -0.68 1.62
CA LEU A 117 0.55 -0.35 3.02
C LEU A 117 2.03 -0.37 3.42
N LEU A 118 2.51 0.74 3.97
CA LEU A 118 3.80 0.81 4.66
C LEU A 118 3.54 0.65 6.16
N ILE A 119 4.17 -0.33 6.79
CA ILE A 119 3.88 -0.74 8.16
C ILE A 119 5.22 -0.77 8.93
N PRO A 120 5.38 0.03 10.00
CA PRO A 120 6.53 -0.08 10.89
C PRO A 120 6.51 -1.43 11.60
N ARG A 121 7.69 -2.05 11.76
CA ARG A 121 7.83 -3.34 12.43
C ARG A 121 7.96 -3.24 13.95
N ASP A 122 8.17 -2.03 14.47
CA ASP A 122 8.17 -1.75 15.89
C ASP A 122 6.78 -2.01 16.49
N LEU A 123 6.67 -3.10 17.26
CA LEU A 123 5.45 -3.51 17.92
C LEU A 123 4.97 -2.51 18.97
N THR A 124 5.83 -1.64 19.53
CA THR A 124 5.39 -0.62 20.49
C THR A 124 4.47 0.43 19.85
N LEU A 125 4.59 0.60 18.53
CA LEU A 125 3.70 1.45 17.73
C LEU A 125 2.36 0.77 17.45
N SER A 126 2.28 -0.56 17.61
CA SER A 126 1.02 -1.30 17.54
C SER A 126 0.08 -0.79 18.63
N ARG A 127 -1.17 -0.46 18.27
CA ARG A 127 -2.20 0.13 19.15
C ARG A 127 -1.96 1.57 19.60
N THR A 128 -0.87 2.21 19.16
CA THR A 128 -0.71 3.66 19.33
C THR A 128 -1.50 4.40 18.25
N HIS A 129 -2.19 5.47 18.62
CA HIS A 129 -2.94 6.29 17.66
C HIS A 129 -1.99 6.86 16.59
N PRO A 130 -2.28 6.72 15.28
CA PRO A 130 -1.33 7.02 14.20
C PRO A 130 -0.85 8.47 14.22
N LEU A 131 -1.77 9.42 14.40
CA LEU A 131 -1.42 10.84 14.45
C LEU A 131 -0.55 11.19 15.68
N THR A 132 -0.72 10.46 16.78
CA THR A 132 0.08 10.66 17.99
C THR A 132 1.46 10.04 17.81
N ALA A 133 1.54 8.82 17.26
CA ALA A 133 2.80 8.15 16.96
C ALA A 133 3.67 8.99 16.01
N LEU A 134 3.07 9.58 14.97
CA LEU A 134 3.79 10.36 13.96
C LEU A 134 4.11 11.80 14.39
N SER A 135 3.31 12.40 15.29
CA SER A 135 3.56 13.78 15.74
C SER A 135 4.53 13.83 16.93
N THR A 136 4.56 12.80 17.78
CA THR A 136 5.46 12.75 18.95
C THR A 136 6.87 12.26 18.60
N ASN A 137 7.02 11.46 17.53
CA ASN A 137 8.30 10.84 17.16
C ASN A 137 8.85 11.43 15.83
N PRO A 138 9.70 12.46 15.87
CA PRO A 138 10.21 13.11 14.66
C PRO A 138 11.15 12.22 13.84
N THR A 139 11.89 11.32 14.48
CA THR A 139 12.78 10.36 13.81
C THR A 139 11.99 9.38 12.96
N LEU A 140 10.94 8.78 13.54
CA LEU A 140 10.01 7.90 12.84
C LEU A 140 9.35 8.61 11.64
N LEU A 141 8.89 9.85 11.83
CA LEU A 141 8.28 10.63 10.76
C LEU A 141 9.26 10.90 9.61
N SER A 142 10.53 11.21 9.91
CA SER A 142 11.58 11.40 8.90
C SER A 142 11.85 10.12 8.11
N SER A 143 12.01 8.97 8.78
CA SER A 143 12.20 7.68 8.12
C SER A 143 11.00 7.31 7.24
N ILE A 144 9.78 7.54 7.73
CA ILE A 144 8.56 7.31 6.96
C ILE A 144 8.50 8.21 5.74
N ARG A 145 8.83 9.50 5.85
CA ARG A 145 8.87 10.43 4.71
C ARG A 145 9.83 9.95 3.62
N GLN A 146 11.04 9.59 4.01
CA GLN A 146 12.02 9.05 3.08
C GLN A 146 11.50 7.79 2.39
N ARG A 147 10.92 6.86 3.15
CA ARG A 147 10.36 5.63 2.60
C ARG A 147 9.16 5.88 1.69
N VAL A 148 8.29 6.82 2.05
CA VAL A 148 7.13 7.25 1.26
C VAL A 148 7.57 7.87 -0.06
N THR A 149 8.64 8.67 -0.10
CA THR A 149 9.19 9.22 -1.36
C THR A 149 9.62 8.10 -2.30
N SER A 150 10.38 7.11 -1.81
CA SER A 150 10.79 5.96 -2.62
C SER A 150 9.59 5.11 -3.06
N LEU A 151 8.58 4.94 -2.19
CA LEU A 151 7.37 4.20 -2.53
C LEU A 151 6.47 4.93 -3.53
N LYS A 152 6.38 6.27 -3.46
CA LYS A 152 5.69 7.08 -4.47
C LYS A 152 6.32 6.85 -5.85
N ALA A 153 7.65 6.79 -5.94
CA ALA A 153 8.35 6.48 -7.20
C ALA A 153 8.09 5.03 -7.69
N LEU A 154 8.01 4.07 -6.77
CA LEU A 154 7.67 2.68 -7.10
C LEU A 154 6.23 2.58 -7.62
N VAL A 155 5.27 3.22 -6.95
CA VAL A 155 3.87 3.25 -7.39
C VAL A 155 3.74 3.99 -8.71
N ALA A 156 4.44 5.11 -8.90
CA ALA A 156 4.47 5.83 -10.17
C ALA A 156 4.98 4.96 -11.33
N SER A 157 6.04 4.19 -11.09
CA SER A 157 6.57 3.23 -12.07
C SER A 157 5.55 2.13 -12.38
N GLU A 158 4.83 1.63 -11.38
CA GLU A 158 3.78 0.63 -11.58
C GLU A 158 2.57 1.20 -12.33
N LEU A 159 2.17 2.44 -12.06
CA LEU A 159 1.12 3.13 -12.82
C LEU A 159 1.54 3.33 -14.28
N ARG A 160 2.77 3.77 -14.53
CA ARG A 160 3.31 3.87 -15.89
C ARG A 160 3.32 2.50 -16.59
N ARG A 161 3.68 1.42 -15.88
CA ARG A 161 3.66 0.07 -16.44
C ARG A 161 2.25 -0.37 -16.84
N GLN A 162 1.24 -0.04 -16.04
CA GLN A 162 -0.15 -0.44 -16.29
C GLN A 162 -0.82 0.43 -17.36
N TYR A 163 -0.61 1.75 -17.31
CA TYR A 163 -1.40 2.74 -18.05
C TYR A 163 -0.60 3.63 -18.99
N GLY A 164 0.74 3.64 -18.90
CA GLY A 164 1.60 4.50 -19.71
C GLY A 164 1.38 4.37 -21.21
N ARG A 165 1.13 3.13 -21.71
CA ARG A 165 0.82 2.88 -23.12
C ARG A 165 -0.46 3.55 -23.65
N TYR A 166 -1.36 3.95 -22.77
CA TYR A 166 -2.62 4.60 -23.13
C TYR A 166 -2.57 6.12 -22.96
N SER A 167 -1.58 6.62 -22.20
CA SER A 167 -1.45 8.03 -21.86
C SER A 167 -0.85 8.81 -23.02
N ALA A 168 -1.54 9.85 -23.47
CA ALA A 168 -1.06 10.75 -24.51
C ALA A 168 0.19 11.54 -24.05
N ALA A 169 0.23 11.95 -22.78
CA ALA A 169 1.36 12.65 -22.19
C ALA A 169 2.58 11.75 -21.97
N ASP A 170 2.39 10.45 -21.76
CA ASP A 170 3.49 9.48 -21.65
C ASP A 170 3.91 8.89 -23.01
N ALA A 171 3.17 9.16 -24.10
CA ALA A 171 3.42 8.61 -25.43
C ALA A 171 4.86 8.86 -25.94
N PRO A 172 5.49 10.05 -25.78
CA PRO A 172 6.88 10.25 -26.19
C PRO A 172 7.86 9.35 -25.44
N TYR A 173 7.63 9.16 -24.13
CA TYR A 173 8.43 8.25 -23.30
C TYR A 173 8.26 6.80 -23.78
N GLN A 174 7.02 6.37 -24.02
CA GLN A 174 6.73 4.99 -24.45
C GLN A 174 7.33 4.69 -25.84
N ALA A 175 7.19 5.61 -26.80
CA ALA A 175 7.78 5.45 -28.13
C ALA A 175 9.32 5.38 -28.08
N ALA A 176 9.95 6.22 -27.26
CA ALA A 176 11.40 6.17 -27.06
C ALA A 176 11.84 4.88 -26.37
N LEU A 177 11.08 4.40 -25.38
CA LEU A 177 11.37 3.14 -24.71
C LEU A 177 11.23 1.95 -25.65
N GLU A 178 10.19 1.90 -26.49
CA GLU A 178 9.99 0.87 -27.48
C GLU A 178 11.11 0.87 -28.53
N ALA A 179 11.51 2.04 -29.02
CA ALA A 179 12.63 2.18 -29.95
C ALA A 179 13.94 1.70 -29.31
N LEU A 180 14.18 2.02 -28.02
CA LEU A 180 15.36 1.60 -27.28
C LEU A 180 15.41 0.09 -27.10
N MET A 181 14.28 -0.52 -26.72
CA MET A 181 14.16 -1.97 -26.50
C MET A 181 14.21 -2.78 -27.80
N SER A 182 13.87 -2.15 -28.92
CA SER A 182 13.92 -2.76 -30.26
C SER A 182 15.25 -2.51 -30.98
N SER A 183 16.21 -1.82 -30.36
CA SER A 183 17.52 -1.55 -30.95
C SER A 183 18.44 -2.78 -30.88
N ASP A 184 19.34 -2.90 -31.85
CA ASP A 184 20.26 -4.05 -31.97
C ASP A 184 21.30 -4.11 -30.84
N ASP A 185 21.58 -2.97 -30.19
CA ASP A 185 22.51 -2.84 -29.06
C ASP A 185 21.83 -2.04 -27.93
N PRO A 186 20.96 -2.69 -27.13
CA PRO A 186 20.23 -2.00 -26.08
C PRO A 186 21.21 -1.53 -25.00
N PRO A 187 21.14 -0.27 -24.56
CA PRO A 187 22.00 0.23 -23.49
C PRO A 187 21.74 -0.53 -22.19
N ALA A 188 22.76 -0.54 -21.32
CA ALA A 188 22.62 -1.11 -19.99
C ALA A 188 21.41 -0.48 -19.25
N PRO A 189 20.65 -1.25 -18.45
CA PRO A 189 19.43 -0.78 -17.77
C PRO A 189 19.61 0.52 -16.97
N GLU A 190 20.83 0.72 -16.45
CA GLU A 190 21.27 1.86 -15.66
C GLU A 190 21.30 3.16 -16.46
N ASN A 191 21.62 3.08 -17.75
CA ASN A 191 21.71 4.22 -18.67
C ASN A 191 20.42 4.44 -19.46
N CYS A 192 19.52 3.44 -19.52
CA CYS A 192 18.25 3.53 -20.24
C CYS A 192 17.40 4.71 -19.74
N ALA A 193 17.29 4.90 -18.42
CA ALA A 193 16.44 5.96 -17.85
C ALA A 193 16.92 7.37 -18.23
N ALA A 194 18.22 7.58 -18.38
CA ALA A 194 18.81 8.88 -18.75
C ALA A 194 18.59 9.24 -20.23
N LEU A 195 18.32 8.25 -21.08
CA LEU A 195 18.12 8.41 -22.52
C LEU A 195 16.64 8.63 -22.90
N LEU A 196 15.71 8.42 -21.96
CA LEU A 196 14.29 8.54 -22.22
C LEU A 196 13.82 10.00 -22.01
N PRO A 197 12.98 10.55 -22.92
CA PRO A 197 12.41 11.87 -22.76
C PRO A 197 11.49 11.91 -21.53
N PRO A 198 11.20 13.09 -20.95
CA PRO A 198 10.26 13.19 -19.84
C PRO A 198 8.85 12.75 -20.30
N GLY A 199 8.29 11.76 -19.60
CA GLY A 199 6.90 11.34 -19.77
C GLY A 199 5.95 12.04 -18.79
N ARG A 200 4.76 11.46 -18.62
CA ARG A 200 3.81 11.93 -17.60
C ARG A 200 4.40 11.74 -16.20
N ASP A 201 4.21 12.73 -15.34
CA ASP A 201 4.60 12.65 -13.94
C ASP A 201 3.54 11.88 -13.12
N TRP A 202 3.65 10.55 -13.17
CA TRP A 202 2.80 9.63 -12.41
C TRP A 202 2.94 9.77 -10.89
N SER A 203 4.02 10.38 -10.39
CA SER A 203 4.24 10.53 -8.94
C SER A 203 3.23 11.49 -8.30
N ARG A 204 2.72 12.45 -9.09
CA ARG A 204 1.66 13.40 -8.66
C ARG A 204 0.30 12.74 -8.48
N GLU A 205 0.12 11.57 -9.09
CA GLU A 205 -1.10 10.77 -8.97
C GLU A 205 -1.07 9.85 -7.74
N VAL A 206 -0.02 9.90 -6.93
CA VAL A 206 0.15 9.05 -5.74
C VAL A 206 -0.09 9.85 -4.47
N VAL A 207 -1.04 9.39 -3.68
CA VAL A 207 -1.36 9.95 -2.37
C VAL A 207 -0.78 9.05 -1.29
N ALA A 208 -0.22 9.65 -0.24
CA ALA A 208 0.26 8.93 0.93
C ALA A 208 -0.27 9.56 2.22
N GLY A 209 -0.84 8.76 3.10
CA GLY A 209 -1.45 9.26 4.33
C GLY A 209 -1.89 8.19 5.32
N VAL A 210 -2.33 8.64 6.48
CA VAL A 210 -2.88 7.80 7.55
C VAL A 210 -4.32 8.18 7.84
N HIS A 211 -5.13 7.20 8.21
CA HIS A 211 -6.49 7.47 8.65
C HIS A 211 -6.49 8.01 10.08
N THR A 212 -7.32 9.03 10.34
CA THR A 212 -7.55 9.56 11.70
C THR A 212 -8.06 8.48 12.66
N HIS A 213 -8.87 7.54 12.18
CA HIS A 213 -9.33 6.39 12.98
C HIS A 213 -9.09 5.09 12.20
N PRO A 214 -7.95 4.39 12.43
CA PRO A 214 -7.57 3.24 11.63
C PRO A 214 -8.48 2.03 11.89
N SER A 215 -8.77 1.26 10.84
CA SER A 215 -9.55 0.02 10.94
C SER A 215 -8.76 -1.12 11.57
N MET A 216 -7.45 -1.19 11.29
CA MET A 216 -6.51 -2.15 11.89
C MET A 216 -5.82 -1.57 13.13
N ASN A 217 -5.37 -2.43 14.04
CA ASN A 217 -4.71 -2.01 15.28
C ASN A 217 -3.25 -1.57 15.07
N ASP A 218 -2.56 -2.18 14.10
CA ASP A 218 -1.18 -1.83 13.77
C ASP A 218 -1.12 -0.54 12.94
N LEU A 219 -0.12 0.31 13.21
CA LEU A 219 0.12 1.53 12.44
C LEU A 219 0.41 1.17 10.97
N HIS A 220 -0.37 1.73 10.05
CA HIS A 220 -0.18 1.54 8.62
C HIS A 220 -0.39 2.86 7.89
N ILE A 221 0.51 3.14 6.95
CA ILE A 221 0.46 4.28 6.05
C ILE A 221 -0.07 3.76 4.72
N HIS A 222 -1.12 4.38 4.22
CA HIS A 222 -1.67 4.11 2.90
C HIS A 222 -0.82 4.85 1.86
N ILE A 223 -0.35 4.14 0.83
CA ILE A 223 0.24 4.72 -0.37
C ILE A 223 -0.56 4.19 -1.54
N PHE A 224 -1.27 5.06 -2.25
CA PHE A 224 -2.24 4.63 -3.24
C PHE A 224 -2.37 5.64 -4.38
N SER A 225 -2.80 5.14 -5.53
CA SER A 225 -3.09 5.96 -6.70
C SER A 225 -4.43 6.69 -6.57
N ARG A 226 -4.50 7.93 -7.07
CA ARG A 226 -5.62 8.86 -6.83
C ARG A 226 -6.91 8.49 -7.58
N ASP A 227 -6.84 7.56 -8.55
CA ASP A 227 -7.97 7.12 -9.38
C ASP A 227 -9.19 6.66 -8.57
N LEU A 228 -8.96 6.04 -7.41
CA LEU A 228 -9.98 5.40 -6.58
C LEU A 228 -10.87 4.43 -7.38
N HIS A 229 -10.30 3.79 -8.39
CA HIS A 229 -10.95 2.80 -9.24
C HIS A 229 -10.61 1.40 -8.73
N SER A 230 -11.60 0.73 -8.12
CA SER A 230 -11.45 -0.65 -7.66
C SER A 230 -12.79 -1.34 -7.41
N GLU A 231 -12.83 -2.65 -7.65
CA GLU A 231 -13.96 -3.51 -7.27
C GLU A 231 -14.21 -3.52 -5.76
N CYS A 232 -13.16 -3.33 -4.95
CA CYS A 232 -13.23 -3.31 -3.49
C CYS A 232 -13.75 -1.97 -2.92
N LEU A 233 -13.90 -0.95 -3.76
CA LEU A 233 -14.61 0.29 -3.41
C LEU A 233 -16.14 0.03 -3.51
N LYS A 234 -16.73 -0.39 -2.38
CA LYS A 234 -18.13 -0.84 -2.31
C LYS A 234 -19.09 0.10 -1.59
N HIS A 235 -18.58 0.99 -0.74
CA HIS A 235 -19.42 1.80 0.15
C HIS A 235 -18.99 3.27 0.17
N LYS A 236 -19.95 4.17 0.45
CA LYS A 236 -19.72 5.60 0.68
C LYS A 236 -18.57 5.85 1.66
N LYS A 237 -18.51 5.09 2.75
CA LYS A 237 -17.44 5.18 3.76
C LYS A 237 -16.06 4.85 3.19
N HIS A 238 -15.95 3.88 2.28
CA HIS A 238 -14.67 3.56 1.64
C HIS A 238 -14.19 4.70 0.76
N TYR A 239 -15.09 5.42 0.09
CA TYR A 239 -14.70 6.55 -0.75
C TYR A 239 -14.30 7.76 0.11
N LEU A 240 -15.16 8.14 1.05
CA LEU A 240 -14.94 9.31 1.89
C LEU A 240 -13.74 9.17 2.82
N SER A 241 -13.33 7.95 3.18
CA SER A 241 -12.14 7.77 4.03
C SER A 241 -10.86 8.26 3.35
N PHE A 242 -10.78 8.24 2.01
CA PHE A 242 -9.60 8.69 1.26
C PHE A 242 -9.74 10.09 0.64
N THR A 243 -10.95 10.61 0.49
CA THR A 243 -11.21 11.90 -0.17
C THR A 243 -11.56 13.05 0.78
N THR A 244 -11.67 12.77 2.09
CA THR A 244 -11.99 13.78 3.09
C THR A 244 -10.83 13.98 4.07
N SER A 245 -11.01 14.92 5.00
CA SER A 245 -10.08 15.16 6.12
C SER A 245 -9.85 13.94 7.03
N PHE A 246 -10.55 12.84 6.79
CA PHE A 246 -10.31 11.57 7.46
C PHE A 246 -8.95 10.95 7.12
N LEU A 247 -8.43 11.21 5.92
CA LEU A 247 -7.06 10.89 5.54
C LEU A 247 -6.19 12.12 5.82
N VAL A 248 -5.20 11.95 6.69
CA VAL A 248 -4.17 12.97 6.94
C VAL A 248 -2.94 12.60 6.11
N GLN A 249 -2.51 13.49 5.22
CA GLN A 249 -1.35 13.22 4.38
C GLN A 249 -0.06 13.28 5.20
N ILE A 250 0.95 12.51 4.78
CA ILE A 250 2.26 12.49 5.45
C ILE A 250 2.95 13.86 5.40
N ASP A 251 2.65 14.63 4.35
CA ASP A 251 3.19 15.97 4.14
C ASP A 251 2.55 17.01 5.10
N GLU A 252 1.37 16.72 5.68
CA GLU A 252 0.69 17.59 6.67
C GLU A 252 1.19 17.39 8.12
N LEU A 253 1.98 16.35 8.40
CA LEU A 253 2.50 16.05 9.74
C LEU A 253 3.80 16.85 10.04
N PRO A 254 4.26 17.00 11.29
CA PRO A 254 3.54 16.71 12.52
C PRO A 254 2.36 17.67 12.70
N LEU A 255 1.29 17.20 13.34
CA LEU A 255 0.16 18.08 13.67
C LEU A 255 0.45 18.82 14.98
N GLU A 256 -0.03 20.05 15.08
CA GLU A 256 0.02 20.83 16.31
C GLU A 256 -0.81 20.16 17.43
N ASP A 257 -0.36 20.32 18.67
CA ASP A 257 -1.06 19.82 19.85
C ASP A 257 -2.52 20.32 19.88
N LYS A 258 -3.47 19.39 19.97
CA LYS A 258 -4.93 19.64 19.94
C LYS A 258 -5.49 20.15 18.61
N SER A 259 -4.80 19.92 17.49
CA SER A 259 -5.36 20.21 16.17
C SER A 259 -6.76 19.58 15.99
N PRO A 260 -7.73 20.28 15.38
CA PRO A 260 -9.02 19.69 15.01
C PRO A 260 -8.89 18.42 14.16
N ARG A 261 -7.74 18.23 13.51
CA ARG A 261 -7.40 17.04 12.71
C ARG A 261 -7.32 15.75 13.53
N TYR A 262 -7.14 15.81 14.85
CA TYR A 262 -7.24 14.63 15.72
C TYR A 262 -8.68 14.11 15.84
N HIS A 263 -9.68 14.94 15.51
CA HIS A 263 -11.07 14.54 15.50
C HIS A 263 -11.49 14.16 14.07
N ALA A 264 -11.93 12.91 13.89
CA ALA A 264 -12.46 12.44 12.61
C ALA A 264 -13.65 13.29 12.09
N GLY A 265 -14.34 14.02 12.99
CA GLY A 265 -15.52 14.82 12.66
C GLY A 265 -16.67 13.96 12.12
N ASP A 266 -17.70 14.61 11.58
CA ASP A 266 -18.82 13.93 10.93
C ASP A 266 -18.54 13.66 9.44
N TRP A 267 -17.39 13.04 9.15
CA TRP A 267 -16.98 12.70 7.80
C TRP A 267 -17.92 11.72 7.06
N PRO A 268 -18.56 10.71 7.71
CA PRO A 268 -19.40 9.75 6.98
C PRO A 268 -20.69 10.37 6.44
N SER A 269 -21.16 11.44 7.08
CA SER A 269 -22.38 12.14 6.71
C SER A 269 -22.16 13.13 5.56
N ARG A 270 -20.90 13.46 5.23
CA ARG A 270 -20.58 14.37 4.14
C ARG A 270 -21.03 13.85 2.78
N ASP A 271 -21.25 14.78 1.87
CA ASP A 271 -21.55 14.51 0.48
C ASP A 271 -20.32 13.99 -0.29
N MET A 272 -20.55 13.05 -1.20
CA MET A 272 -19.49 12.49 -2.04
C MET A 272 -19.21 13.42 -3.23
N HIS A 273 -18.06 14.09 -3.20
CA HIS A 273 -17.57 14.92 -4.29
C HIS A 273 -16.51 14.16 -5.09
N CYS A 274 -16.59 14.21 -6.42
CA CYS A 274 -15.55 13.62 -7.27
C CYS A 274 -14.20 14.28 -7.02
N TRP A 275 -13.16 13.47 -6.88
CA TRP A 275 -11.80 13.92 -6.59
C TRP A 275 -11.16 14.70 -7.75
N ARG A 276 -11.64 14.49 -8.98
CA ARG A 276 -11.12 15.09 -10.23
C ARG A 276 -11.95 16.31 -10.64
N CYS A 277 -13.25 16.14 -10.88
CA CYS A 277 -14.11 17.24 -11.39
C CYS A 277 -14.89 18.01 -10.30
N GLY A 278 -14.88 17.57 -9.05
CA GLY A 278 -15.59 18.22 -7.94
C GLY A 278 -17.12 18.05 -7.95
N ARG A 279 -17.71 17.33 -8.91
CA ARG A 279 -19.15 17.08 -8.98
C ARG A 279 -19.66 16.38 -7.72
N ASN A 280 -20.76 16.85 -7.16
CA ASN A 280 -21.40 16.27 -5.97
C ASN A 280 -22.40 15.15 -6.35
N PHE A 281 -22.30 14.01 -5.68
CA PHE A 281 -23.15 12.83 -5.84
C PHE A 281 -24.00 12.52 -4.60
N THR A 282 -23.95 13.35 -3.55
CA THR A 282 -24.71 13.23 -2.30
C THR A 282 -24.56 11.83 -1.68
N ASN A 283 -25.63 11.03 -1.62
CA ASN A 283 -25.66 9.65 -1.15
C ASN A 283 -25.78 8.61 -2.28
N LYS A 284 -25.73 9.02 -3.55
CA LYS A 284 -25.90 8.13 -4.72
C LYS A 284 -24.57 7.45 -5.10
N PHE A 285 -24.17 6.42 -4.33
CA PHE A 285 -22.89 5.73 -4.54
C PHE A 285 -22.77 5.04 -5.91
N LYS A 286 -23.86 4.46 -6.43
CA LYS A 286 -23.86 3.83 -7.76
C LYS A 286 -23.52 4.84 -8.87
N ALA A 287 -24.14 6.02 -8.82
CA ALA A 287 -23.88 7.10 -9.77
C ALA A 287 -22.43 7.62 -9.66
N LEU A 288 -21.89 7.70 -8.45
CA LEU A 288 -20.47 8.03 -8.25
C LEU A 288 -19.56 6.96 -8.89
N LYS A 289 -19.85 5.67 -8.68
CA LYS A 289 -19.02 4.59 -9.21
C LYS A 289 -19.00 4.57 -10.74
N GLU A 290 -20.15 4.74 -11.38
CA GLU A 290 -20.26 4.89 -12.84
C GLU A 290 -19.49 6.12 -13.34
N HIS A 291 -19.53 7.22 -12.58
CA HIS A 291 -18.76 8.41 -12.92
C HIS A 291 -17.25 8.20 -12.77
N LEU A 292 -16.79 7.53 -11.71
CA LEU A 292 -15.39 7.21 -11.49
C LEU A 292 -14.82 6.30 -12.60
N GLU A 293 -15.64 5.41 -13.17
CA GLU A 293 -15.25 4.62 -14.35
C GLU A 293 -14.89 5.54 -15.54
N ASN A 294 -15.77 6.49 -15.86
CA ASN A 294 -15.52 7.42 -16.96
C ASN A 294 -14.32 8.33 -16.68
N GLU A 295 -14.21 8.86 -15.45
CA GLU A 295 -13.08 9.68 -15.02
C GLU A 295 -11.76 8.89 -15.09
N PHE A 296 -11.77 7.60 -14.75
CA PHE A 296 -10.61 6.71 -14.87
C PHE A 296 -10.21 6.48 -16.34
N GLU A 297 -11.19 6.24 -17.21
CA GLU A 297 -10.97 6.06 -18.65
C GLU A 297 -10.42 7.32 -19.32
N GLU A 298 -10.84 8.51 -18.88
CA GLU A 298 -10.23 9.78 -19.29
C GLU A 298 -8.83 9.92 -18.70
N TRP A 299 -8.68 9.78 -17.38
CA TRP A 299 -7.42 9.94 -16.66
C TRP A 299 -6.32 9.03 -17.18
N LYS A 300 -6.60 7.79 -17.58
CA LYS A 300 -5.56 6.90 -18.13
C LYS A 300 -5.10 7.30 -19.53
N ARG A 301 -5.91 8.07 -20.27
CA ARG A 301 -5.63 8.52 -21.64
C ARG A 301 -4.93 9.87 -21.70
N GLU A 302 -5.03 10.65 -20.64
CA GLU A 302 -4.22 11.87 -20.44
C GLU A 302 -2.74 11.57 -20.46
#